data_AF-A0A2K8PIT0-F1
#
_entry.id   AF-A0A2K8PIT0-F1
#
_cell.length_a   1.000
_cell.length_b   1.000
_cell.length_c   1.000
_cell.angle_alpha   90.00
_cell.angle_beta   90.00
_cell.angle_gamma   90.00
#
_symmetry.space_group_name_H-M   'P 1'
#
loop_
_entity.id
_entity.type
_entity.pdbx_description
1 polymer ?
#
loop_
_entity_poly.entity_id
_entity_poly.type
_entity_poly.pdbx_seq_one_letter_code
_entity_poly.pdbx_strand_id
1 'polypeptide(L)'
;MDNALLALASAIVAVTGTLLAPVLSQRITGRVQADQFDRQERLARAQWQRDRRVAEREKRRDCYVHANAGYRRYRVELMNHLWAVHRDEVTDEGRAALQEARHAMHSAFAEAQMIASDAVMAELDVLTRELAGAYARTMRLERGNPLPGWGFDEVLAALLDLGDAWVRARAVMRADLGVEPGPVAADDAAAGEGRGGEGPDGDGPDAARPDGDGPCGPGGRPGEAGAPSGGGQRGR
;
A
#
# COMPACT_ATOMS: atom_id res chain seq x y z
N MET A 1 83.50 -25.35 -28.31
CA MET A 1 82.79 -25.98 -27.17
C MET A 1 81.42 -25.32 -26.95
N ASP A 2 80.94 -24.55 -27.93
CA ASP A 2 79.88 -23.55 -27.75
C ASP A 2 78.48 -24.14 -28.02
N ASN A 3 78.38 -25.14 -28.89
CA ASN A 3 77.10 -25.81 -29.21
C ASN A 3 76.55 -26.66 -28.07
N ALA A 4 77.40 -27.30 -27.26
CA ALA A 4 76.96 -28.12 -26.12
C ALA A 4 76.44 -27.25 -24.97
N LEU A 5 77.07 -26.10 -24.74
CA LEU A 5 76.61 -25.10 -23.77
C LEU A 5 75.27 -24.49 -24.20
N LEU A 6 75.09 -24.19 -25.50
CA LEU A 6 73.81 -23.71 -26.03
C LEU A 6 72.69 -24.75 -25.92
N ALA A 7 72.98 -26.04 -26.17
CA ALA A 7 72.01 -27.13 -26.04
C ALA A 7 71.62 -27.41 -24.58
N LEU A 8 72.59 -27.35 -23.66
CA LEU A 8 72.32 -27.48 -22.23
C LEU A 8 71.50 -26.30 -21.71
N ALA A 9 71.84 -25.07 -22.15
CA ALA A 9 71.10 -23.87 -21.78
C ALA A 9 69.64 -23.91 -22.28
N SER A 10 69.40 -24.33 -23.52
CA SER A 10 68.04 -24.42 -24.08
C SER A 10 67.20 -25.50 -23.37
N ALA A 11 67.80 -26.64 -23.00
CA ALA A 11 67.12 -27.69 -22.24
C ALA A 11 66.69 -27.23 -20.84
N ILE A 12 67.56 -26.49 -20.13
CA ILE A 12 67.24 -25.93 -18.81
C ILE A 12 66.10 -24.92 -18.91
N VAL A 13 66.11 -24.04 -19.93
CA VAL A 13 65.02 -23.09 -20.16
C VAL A 13 63.70 -23.80 -20.46
N ALA A 14 63.72 -24.86 -21.27
CA ALA A 14 62.52 -25.65 -21.58
C ALA A 14 61.92 -26.36 -20.36
N VAL A 15 62.77 -26.97 -19.52
CA VAL A 15 62.33 -27.63 -18.28
C VAL A 15 61.81 -26.60 -17.27
N THR A 16 62.51 -25.48 -17.11
CA THR A 16 62.10 -24.39 -16.21
C THR A 16 60.76 -23.80 -16.63
N GLY A 17 60.54 -23.55 -17.93
CA GLY A 17 59.26 -23.08 -18.46
C GLY A 17 58.11 -24.05 -18.22
N THR A 18 58.35 -25.36 -18.37
CA THR A 18 57.34 -26.40 -18.16
C THR A 18 56.97 -26.56 -16.67
N LEU A 19 57.92 -26.33 -15.75
CA LEU A 19 57.67 -26.42 -14.31
C LEU A 19 57.07 -25.13 -13.71
N LEU A 20 57.37 -23.96 -14.28
CA LEU A 20 56.77 -22.70 -13.84
C LEU A 20 55.34 -22.48 -14.36
N ALA A 21 55.02 -22.97 -15.56
CA ALA A 21 53.72 -22.74 -16.19
C ALA A 21 52.52 -23.22 -15.32
N PRO A 22 52.54 -24.41 -14.68
CA PRO A 22 51.43 -24.86 -13.83
C PRO A 22 51.22 -23.99 -12.59
N VAL A 23 52.31 -23.55 -11.96
CA VAL A 23 52.26 -22.72 -10.74
C VAL A 23 51.71 -21.33 -11.05
N LEU A 24 52.14 -20.74 -12.17
CA LEU A 24 51.64 -19.45 -12.61
C LEU A 24 50.16 -19.52 -13.00
N SER A 25 49.77 -20.58 -13.71
CA SER A 25 48.38 -20.87 -14.07
C SER A 25 47.50 -21.00 -12.83
N GLN A 26 47.88 -21.83 -11.85
CA GLN A 26 47.15 -22.02 -10.60
C GLN A 26 46.99 -20.71 -9.82
N ARG A 27 48.01 -19.85 -9.76
CA ARG A 27 47.92 -18.53 -9.10
C ARG A 27 46.98 -17.57 -9.83
N ILE A 28 47.00 -17.53 -11.16
CA ILE A 28 46.11 -16.68 -11.95
C ILE A 28 44.66 -17.16 -11.79
N THR A 29 44.41 -18.46 -11.89
CA THR A 29 43.08 -19.04 -11.69
C THR A 29 42.55 -18.76 -10.29
N GLY A 30 43.38 -18.92 -9.25
CA GLY A 30 42.99 -18.61 -7.88
C GLY A 30 42.61 -17.14 -7.67
N ARG A 31 43.35 -16.19 -8.27
CA ARG A 31 43.01 -14.76 -8.22
C ARG A 31 41.71 -14.45 -8.96
N VAL A 32 41.51 -15.00 -10.15
CA VAL A 32 40.28 -14.79 -10.92
C VAL A 32 39.07 -15.36 -10.17
N GLN A 33 39.20 -16.53 -9.53
CA GLN A 33 38.15 -17.11 -8.71
C GLN A 33 37.83 -16.25 -7.47
N ALA A 34 38.86 -15.73 -6.79
CA ALA A 34 38.66 -14.82 -5.66
C ALA A 34 37.93 -13.52 -6.09
N ASP A 35 38.35 -12.91 -7.20
CA ASP A 35 37.71 -11.71 -7.74
C ASP A 35 36.25 -11.97 -8.19
N GLN A 36 35.96 -13.18 -8.69
CA GLN A 36 34.61 -13.58 -9.06
C GLN A 36 33.73 -13.77 -7.82
N PHE A 37 34.26 -14.43 -6.78
CA PHE A 37 33.56 -14.63 -5.53
C PHE A 37 33.26 -13.29 -4.84
N ASP A 38 34.24 -12.40 -4.74
CA ASP A 38 34.06 -11.05 -4.20
C ASP A 38 32.98 -10.26 -4.93
N ARG A 39 32.93 -10.36 -6.27
CA ARG A 39 31.87 -9.74 -7.08
C ARG A 39 30.51 -10.35 -6.77
N GLN A 40 30.42 -11.67 -6.68
CA GLN A 40 29.17 -12.38 -6.33
C GLN A 40 28.69 -11.99 -4.94
N GLU A 41 29.57 -11.93 -3.94
CA GLU A 41 29.22 -11.49 -2.59
C GLU A 41 28.70 -10.05 -2.57
N ARG A 42 29.35 -9.13 -3.30
CA ARG A 42 28.90 -7.73 -3.39
C ARG A 42 27.52 -7.63 -4.02
N LEU A 43 27.27 -8.37 -5.10
CA LEU A 43 25.96 -8.42 -5.75
C LEU A 43 24.90 -9.03 -4.83
N ALA A 44 25.21 -10.12 -4.13
CA ALA A 44 24.32 -10.75 -3.17
C ALA A 44 23.97 -9.81 -2.00
N ARG A 45 24.95 -9.10 -1.45
CA ARG A 45 24.73 -8.08 -0.41
C ARG A 45 23.87 -6.93 -0.93
N ALA A 46 24.16 -6.41 -2.12
CA ALA A 46 23.37 -5.34 -2.73
C ALA A 46 21.92 -5.78 -3.00
N GLN A 47 21.72 -7.03 -3.46
CA GLN A 47 20.41 -7.61 -3.66
C GLN A 47 19.65 -7.74 -2.33
N TRP A 48 20.29 -8.32 -1.31
CA TRP A 48 19.69 -8.48 0.01
C TRP A 48 19.25 -7.14 0.64
N GLN A 49 20.07 -6.10 0.49
CA GLN A 49 19.72 -4.74 0.95
C GLN A 49 18.54 -4.15 0.19
N ARG A 50 18.42 -4.41 -1.11
CA ARG A 50 17.26 -3.99 -1.91
C ARG A 50 16.00 -4.72 -1.46
N ASP A 51 16.08 -6.04 -1.34
CA ASP A 51 14.94 -6.88 -0.94
C ASP A 51 14.45 -6.51 0.46
N ARG A 52 15.37 -6.25 1.39
CA ARG A 52 15.04 -5.77 2.74
C ARG A 52 14.28 -4.43 2.70
N ARG A 53 14.73 -3.46 1.88
CA ARG A 53 14.06 -2.16 1.75
C ARG A 53 12.67 -2.29 1.12
N VAL A 54 12.49 -3.21 0.16
CA VAL A 54 11.19 -3.49 -0.44
C VAL A 54 10.26 -4.10 0.61
N ALA A 55 10.72 -5.11 1.34
CA ALA A 55 9.93 -5.77 2.39
C ALA A 55 9.54 -4.81 3.53
N GLU A 56 10.45 -3.94 3.97
CA GLU A 56 10.14 -2.92 5.00
C GLU A 56 9.09 -1.92 4.51
N ARG A 57 9.15 -1.49 3.23
CA ARG A 57 8.13 -0.62 2.64
C ARG A 57 6.78 -1.32 2.48
N GLU A 58 6.77 -2.58 2.05
CA GLU A 58 5.55 -3.36 1.89
C GLU A 58 4.85 -3.55 3.24
N LYS A 59 5.61 -3.88 4.28
CA LYS A 59 5.10 -3.96 5.66
C LYS A 59 4.46 -2.65 6.13
N ARG A 60 5.09 -1.50 5.85
CA ARG A 60 4.51 -0.18 6.16
C ARG A 60 3.25 0.10 5.35
N ARG A 61 3.25 -0.23 4.06
CA ARG A 61 2.09 -0.05 3.19
C ARG A 61 0.88 -0.83 3.70
N ASP A 62 1.08 -2.10 4.05
CA ASP A 62 -0.01 -2.95 4.56
C ASP A 62 -0.54 -2.43 5.90
N CYS A 63 0.37 -2.04 6.80
CA CYS A 63 0.02 -1.39 8.06
C CYS A 63 -0.82 -0.11 7.85
N TYR A 64 -0.43 0.76 6.91
CA TYR A 64 -1.17 2.00 6.62
C TYR A 64 -2.52 1.73 5.96
N VAL A 65 -2.65 0.70 5.13
CA VAL A 65 -3.95 0.27 4.59
C VAL A 65 -4.87 -0.19 5.73
N HIS A 66 -4.35 -1.03 6.63
CA HIS A 66 -5.11 -1.54 7.77
C HIS A 66 -5.54 -0.43 8.72
N ALA A 67 -4.64 0.50 9.06
CA ALA A 67 -4.96 1.70 9.85
C ALA A 67 -6.06 2.54 9.16
N ASN A 68 -5.90 2.90 7.89
CA ASN A 68 -6.91 3.70 7.19
C ASN A 68 -8.29 3.03 7.17
N ALA A 69 -8.34 1.71 6.97
CA ALA A 69 -9.59 0.96 6.98
C ALA A 69 -10.24 0.96 8.37
N GLY A 70 -9.46 0.66 9.43
CA GLY A 70 -9.94 0.60 10.81
C GLY A 70 -10.53 1.93 11.28
N TYR A 71 -9.82 3.04 11.06
CA TYR A 71 -10.32 4.34 11.48
C TYR A 71 -11.53 4.82 10.67
N ARG A 72 -11.56 4.61 9.35
CA ARG A 72 -12.73 4.96 8.54
C ARG A 72 -13.96 4.18 8.98
N ARG A 73 -13.81 2.88 9.20
CA ARG A 73 -14.89 2.03 9.71
C ARG A 73 -15.39 2.53 11.05
N TYR A 74 -14.49 2.82 11.99
CA TYR A 74 -14.88 3.35 13.29
C TYR A 74 -15.64 4.69 13.19
N ARG A 75 -15.17 5.62 12.35
CA ARG A 75 -15.88 6.88 12.10
C ARG A 75 -17.28 6.66 11.55
N VAL A 76 -17.44 5.76 10.58
CA VAL A 76 -18.74 5.44 9.98
C VAL A 76 -19.69 4.87 11.03
N GLU A 77 -19.26 3.86 11.80
CA GLU A 77 -20.12 3.30 12.84
C GLU A 77 -20.43 4.30 13.96
N LEU A 78 -19.51 5.20 14.28
CA LEU A 78 -19.75 6.27 15.24
C LEU A 78 -20.78 7.29 14.72
N MET A 79 -20.74 7.63 13.42
CA MET A 79 -21.77 8.45 12.79
C MET A 79 -23.13 7.75 12.76
N ASN A 80 -23.17 6.46 12.43
CA ASN A 80 -24.40 5.67 12.43
C ASN A 80 -25.03 5.64 13.83
N HIS A 81 -24.21 5.39 14.85
CA HIS A 81 -24.66 5.37 16.24
C HIS A 81 -25.14 6.75 16.70
N LEU A 82 -24.44 7.83 16.34
CA LEU A 82 -24.89 9.20 16.64
C LEU A 82 -26.27 9.50 16.04
N TRP A 83 -26.51 9.10 14.79
CA TRP A 83 -27.82 9.23 14.15
C TRP A 83 -28.91 8.37 14.78
N ALA A 84 -28.57 7.17 15.28
CA ALA A 84 -29.49 6.33 16.03
C ALA A 84 -29.86 6.97 17.38
N VAL A 85 -28.87 7.54 18.10
CA VAL A 85 -29.10 8.31 19.34
C VAL A 85 -30.04 9.49 19.09
N HIS A 86 -29.83 10.24 18.00
CA HIS A 86 -30.66 11.40 17.68
C HIS A 86 -32.13 11.04 17.40
N ARG A 87 -32.37 9.87 16.80
CA ARG A 87 -33.71 9.39 16.45
C ARG A 87 -34.36 8.52 17.53
N ASP A 88 -33.68 8.32 18.67
CA ASP A 88 -34.10 7.39 19.72
C ASP A 88 -34.28 5.93 19.21
N GLU A 89 -33.41 5.52 18.28
CA GLU A 89 -33.43 4.22 17.60
C GLU A 89 -32.18 3.37 17.91
N VAL A 90 -31.58 3.54 19.09
CA VAL A 90 -30.37 2.78 19.47
C VAL A 90 -30.71 1.30 19.68
N THR A 91 -30.02 0.43 18.94
CA THR A 91 -30.14 -1.03 19.08
C THR A 91 -28.88 -1.64 19.69
N ASP A 92 -29.02 -2.84 20.25
CA ASP A 92 -27.89 -3.60 20.79
C ASP A 92 -26.92 -4.03 19.67
N GLU A 93 -27.45 -4.36 18.49
CA GLU A 93 -26.63 -4.67 17.31
C GLU A 93 -25.82 -3.46 16.84
N GLY A 94 -26.43 -2.28 16.80
CA GLY A 94 -25.73 -1.03 16.45
C GLY A 94 -24.63 -0.68 17.45
N ARG A 95 -24.90 -0.87 18.74
CA ARG A 95 -23.91 -0.70 19.80
C ARG A 95 -22.75 -1.70 19.65
N ALA A 96 -23.05 -2.97 19.37
CA ALA A 96 -22.05 -4.00 19.14
C ALA A 96 -21.18 -3.69 17.92
N ALA A 97 -21.78 -3.25 16.80
CA ALA A 97 -21.07 -2.84 15.60
C ALA A 97 -20.10 -1.67 15.87
N LEU A 98 -20.55 -0.65 16.62
CA LEU A 98 -19.71 0.46 17.06
C LEU A 98 -18.53 -0.02 17.91
N GLN A 99 -18.77 -0.89 18.90
CA GLN A 99 -17.70 -1.40 19.75
C GLN A 99 -16.71 -2.25 18.96
N GLU A 100 -17.17 -3.12 18.06
CA GLU A 100 -16.32 -3.92 17.20
C GLU A 100 -15.42 -3.04 16.33
N ALA A 101 -15.99 -2.01 15.68
CA ALA A 101 -15.23 -1.08 14.87
C ALA A 101 -14.19 -0.30 15.69
N ARG A 102 -14.52 0.08 16.94
CA ARG A 102 -13.58 0.73 17.87
C ARG A 102 -12.43 -0.20 18.25
N HIS A 103 -12.70 -1.46 18.56
CA HIS A 103 -11.65 -2.45 18.87
C HIS A 103 -10.75 -2.68 17.66
N ALA A 104 -11.32 -2.84 16.46
CA ALA A 104 -10.56 -2.98 15.23
C ALA A 104 -9.64 -1.77 14.97
N MET A 105 -10.13 -0.55 15.19
CA MET A 105 -9.32 0.67 15.09
C MET A 105 -8.17 0.70 16.12
N HIS A 106 -8.41 0.34 17.38
CA HIS A 106 -7.35 0.26 18.39
C HIS A 106 -6.29 -0.81 18.05
N SER A 107 -6.71 -1.97 17.55
CA SER A 107 -5.78 -3.02 17.11
C SER A 107 -4.91 -2.54 15.94
N ALA A 108 -5.50 -1.88 14.95
CA ALA A 108 -4.76 -1.29 13.83
C ALA A 108 -3.81 -0.17 14.28
N PHE A 109 -4.20 0.61 15.30
CA PHE A 109 -3.32 1.62 15.89
C PHE A 109 -2.14 1.02 16.66
N ALA A 110 -2.37 -0.04 17.44
CA ALA A 110 -1.29 -0.76 18.14
C ALA A 110 -0.29 -1.39 17.15
N GLU A 111 -0.77 -1.91 16.02
CA GLU A 111 0.10 -2.37 14.94
C GLU A 111 0.91 -1.22 14.33
N ALA A 112 0.28 -0.06 14.09
CA ALA A 112 0.95 1.12 13.57
C ALA A 112 2.07 1.62 14.49
N GLN A 113 1.90 1.56 15.82
CA GLN A 113 2.95 1.94 16.77
C GLN A 113 4.27 1.17 16.58
N MET A 114 4.21 -0.05 16.03
CA MET A 114 5.38 -0.91 15.85
C MET A 114 6.07 -0.73 14.48
N ILE A 115 5.40 -0.08 13.52
CA ILE A 115 5.78 -0.12 12.09
C ILE A 115 5.89 1.28 11.49
N ALA A 116 4.97 2.17 11.87
CA ALA A 116 4.87 3.52 11.33
C ALA A 116 6.04 4.40 11.74
N SER A 117 6.33 5.42 10.94
CA SER A 117 7.26 6.47 11.36
C SER A 117 6.61 7.43 12.36
N ASP A 118 7.44 8.13 13.12
CA ASP A 118 7.00 9.11 14.12
C ASP A 118 6.07 10.19 13.52
N ALA A 119 6.35 10.61 12.27
CA ALA A 119 5.52 11.58 11.56
C ALA A 119 4.10 11.04 11.30
N VAL A 120 3.99 9.77 10.88
CA VAL A 120 2.68 9.12 10.69
C VAL A 120 1.97 8.94 12.03
N MET A 121 2.71 8.53 13.07
CA MET A 121 2.15 8.35 14.41
C MET A 121 1.56 9.64 14.98
N ALA A 122 2.20 10.79 14.79
CA ALA A 122 1.68 12.08 15.24
C ALA A 122 0.30 12.41 14.63
N GLU A 123 0.09 12.12 13.34
CA GLU A 123 -1.20 12.32 12.68
C GLU A 123 -2.26 11.30 13.15
N LEU A 124 -1.87 10.04 13.35
CA LEU A 124 -2.76 9.00 13.88
C LEU A 124 -3.20 9.30 15.33
N ASP A 125 -2.32 9.88 16.15
CA ASP A 125 -2.63 10.33 17.51
C ASP A 125 -3.65 11.46 17.54
N VAL A 126 -3.57 12.40 16.60
CA VAL A 126 -4.60 13.45 16.43
C VAL A 126 -5.95 12.80 16.11
N LEU A 127 -5.99 11.93 15.10
CA LEU A 127 -7.22 11.24 14.70
C LEU A 127 -7.83 10.41 15.83
N THR A 128 -6.99 9.70 16.59
CA THR A 128 -7.43 8.90 17.74
C THR A 128 -8.05 9.76 18.82
N ARG A 129 -7.43 10.89 19.17
CA ARG A 129 -7.95 11.81 20.19
C ARG A 129 -9.28 12.45 19.77
N GLU A 130 -9.38 12.89 18.53
CA GLU A 130 -10.61 13.48 17.99
C GLU A 130 -11.77 12.45 17.98
N LEU A 131 -11.52 11.23 17.52
CA LEU A 131 -12.53 10.16 17.54
C LEU A 131 -12.91 9.74 18.96
N ALA A 132 -11.95 9.65 19.88
CA ALA A 132 -12.23 9.36 21.29
C ALA A 132 -13.08 10.48 21.93
N GLY A 133 -12.80 11.74 21.58
CA GLY A 133 -13.59 12.89 21.97
C GLY A 133 -15.03 12.81 21.45
N ALA A 134 -15.20 12.58 20.15
CA ALA A 134 -16.53 12.42 19.55
C ALA A 134 -17.31 11.26 20.18
N TYR A 135 -16.66 10.10 20.39
CA TYR A 135 -17.27 8.97 21.07
C TYR A 135 -17.74 9.32 22.49
N ALA A 136 -16.92 9.99 23.29
CA ALA A 136 -17.30 10.40 24.64
C ALA A 136 -18.52 11.33 24.65
N ARG A 137 -18.61 12.24 23.67
CA ARG A 137 -19.77 13.13 23.50
C ARG A 137 -21.02 12.36 23.09
N THR A 138 -20.92 11.47 22.09
CA THR A 138 -22.03 10.61 21.66
C THR A 138 -22.57 9.74 22.80
N MET A 139 -21.69 9.13 23.60
CA MET A 139 -22.12 8.31 24.74
C MET A 139 -22.79 9.13 25.85
N ARG A 140 -22.51 10.44 25.97
CA ARG A 140 -23.21 11.33 26.90
C ARG A 140 -24.57 11.76 26.37
N LEU A 141 -24.67 12.02 25.07
CA LEU A 141 -25.94 12.27 24.38
C LEU A 141 -26.89 11.09 24.56
N GLU A 142 -26.41 9.87 24.35
CA GLU A 142 -27.18 8.64 24.54
C GLU A 142 -27.74 8.49 25.96
N ARG A 143 -26.99 8.94 26.98
CA ARG A 143 -27.42 8.90 28.38
C ARG A 143 -28.35 10.05 28.77
N GLY A 144 -28.68 10.95 27.85
CA GLY A 144 -29.47 12.15 28.12
C GLY A 144 -28.76 13.18 29.00
N ASN A 145 -27.43 13.18 29.06
CA ASN A 145 -26.63 14.12 29.87
C ASN A 145 -25.48 14.77 29.07
N PRO A 146 -25.78 15.50 27.96
CA PRO A 146 -24.78 16.26 27.23
C PRO A 146 -24.27 17.44 28.06
N LEU A 147 -22.98 17.75 27.91
CA LEU A 147 -22.44 19.02 28.41
C LEU A 147 -22.89 20.18 27.49
N PRO A 148 -22.88 21.43 27.97
CA PRO A 148 -23.12 22.59 27.11
C PRO A 148 -22.23 22.59 25.86
N GLY A 149 -22.83 22.73 24.67
CA GLY A 149 -22.13 22.69 23.38
C GLY A 149 -21.74 21.29 22.90
N TRP A 150 -22.23 20.22 23.54
CA TRP A 150 -22.04 18.82 23.09
C TRP A 150 -23.35 18.23 22.57
N GLY A 151 -24.14 19.04 21.87
CA GLY A 151 -25.36 18.62 21.20
C GLY A 151 -25.07 17.74 19.97
N PHE A 152 -26.13 17.26 19.34
CA PHE A 152 -26.02 16.42 18.15
C PHE A 152 -25.25 17.12 17.02
N ASP A 153 -25.59 18.37 16.72
CA ASP A 153 -25.00 19.13 15.62
C ASP A 153 -23.50 19.38 15.84
N GLU A 154 -23.08 19.66 17.07
CA GLU A 154 -21.66 19.87 17.38
C GLU A 154 -20.83 18.60 17.27
N VAL A 155 -21.39 17.44 17.66
CA VAL A 155 -20.70 16.16 17.50
C VAL A 155 -20.65 15.77 16.02
N LEU A 156 -21.73 15.99 15.27
CA LEU A 156 -21.77 15.73 13.83
C LEU A 156 -20.76 16.60 13.09
N ALA A 157 -20.70 17.90 13.38
CA ALA A 157 -19.71 18.82 12.81
C ALA A 157 -18.28 18.33 13.07
N ALA A 158 -17.95 17.98 14.32
CA ALA A 158 -16.63 17.44 14.66
C ALA A 158 -16.29 16.15 13.89
N LEU A 159 -17.27 15.27 13.66
CA LEU A 159 -17.08 14.05 12.87
C LEU A 159 -16.91 14.32 11.37
N LEU A 160 -17.48 15.40 10.85
CA LEU A 160 -17.30 15.85 9.47
C LEU A 160 -15.94 16.52 9.28
N ASP A 161 -15.53 17.38 10.21
CA ASP A 161 -14.27 18.15 10.19
C ASP A 161 -13.01 17.27 10.28
N LEU A 162 -13.16 16.02 10.74
CA LEU A 162 -12.10 15.00 10.66
C LEU A 162 -11.56 14.81 9.23
N GLY A 163 -12.31 15.21 8.19
CA GLY A 163 -11.89 15.17 6.79
C GLY A 163 -10.49 15.74 6.54
N ASP A 164 -10.18 16.90 7.10
CA ASP A 164 -8.88 17.56 6.87
C ASP A 164 -7.74 16.82 7.56
N ALA A 165 -7.99 16.28 8.76
CA ALA A 165 -7.03 15.42 9.45
C ALA A 165 -6.74 14.13 8.66
N TRP A 166 -7.76 13.55 8.00
CA TRP A 166 -7.58 12.40 7.09
C TRP A 166 -6.70 12.72 5.89
N VAL A 167 -6.85 13.91 5.31
CA VAL A 167 -6.05 14.35 4.17
C VAL A 167 -4.59 14.50 4.59
N ARG A 168 -4.33 15.13 5.74
CA ARG A 168 -2.97 15.27 6.29
C ARG A 168 -2.33 13.92 6.61
N ALA A 169 -3.01 13.05 7.35
CA ALA A 169 -2.50 11.72 7.67
C ALA A 169 -2.13 10.92 6.42
N ARG A 170 -2.98 10.97 5.37
CA ARG A 170 -2.70 10.28 4.10
C ARG A 170 -1.52 10.88 3.35
N ALA A 171 -1.37 12.20 3.36
CA ALA A 171 -0.22 12.87 2.74
C ALA A 171 1.09 12.42 3.41
N VAL A 172 1.12 12.38 4.74
CA VAL A 172 2.29 11.93 5.51
C VAL A 172 2.58 10.44 5.27
N MET A 173 1.56 9.57 5.26
CA MET A 173 1.75 8.14 4.94
C MET A 173 2.29 7.93 3.53
N ARG A 174 1.83 8.71 2.55
CA ARG A 174 2.33 8.62 1.16
C ARG A 174 3.77 9.08 1.06
N ALA A 175 4.11 10.19 1.72
CA ALA A 175 5.49 10.68 1.80
C ALA A 175 6.40 9.65 2.49
N ASP A 176 5.94 9.01 3.57
CA ASP A 176 6.70 7.95 4.27
C ASP A 176 6.97 6.73 3.37
N LEU A 177 6.05 6.41 2.46
CA LEU A 177 6.23 5.36 1.45
C LEU A 177 7.08 5.80 0.25
N GLY A 178 7.52 7.06 0.19
CA GLY A 178 8.28 7.64 -0.93
C GLY A 178 7.41 7.91 -2.16
N VAL A 179 6.09 8.07 -1.97
CA VAL A 179 5.17 8.49 -3.02
C VAL A 179 5.06 10.02 -2.97
N GLU A 180 5.85 10.70 -3.81
CA GLU A 180 5.77 12.15 -3.96
C GLU A 180 4.33 12.60 -4.24
N PRO A 181 3.88 13.76 -3.71
CA PRO A 181 2.63 14.34 -4.14
C PRO A 181 2.75 14.66 -5.64
N GLY A 182 1.99 13.95 -6.47
CA GLY A 182 1.76 14.40 -7.84
C GLY A 182 1.16 15.80 -7.80
N PRO A 183 1.47 16.68 -8.78
CA PRO A 183 0.90 18.01 -8.80
C PRO A 183 -0.62 17.88 -8.72
N VAL A 184 -1.20 18.49 -7.69
CA VAL A 184 -2.64 18.75 -7.65
C VAL A 184 -2.90 19.55 -8.91
N ALA A 185 -3.58 18.96 -9.89
CA ALA A 185 -3.84 19.60 -11.16
C ALA A 185 -4.55 20.93 -10.90
N ALA A 186 -3.78 22.02 -10.98
CA ALA A 186 -4.28 23.38 -11.07
C ALA A 186 -4.67 23.69 -12.53
N ASP A 187 -5.23 22.70 -13.22
CA ASP A 187 -5.60 22.73 -14.63
C ASP A 187 -7.11 22.86 -14.81
N ASP A 188 -7.75 23.73 -14.03
CA ASP A 188 -9.12 24.22 -14.31
C ASP A 188 -9.26 25.74 -14.16
N ALA A 189 -8.17 26.49 -13.92
CA ALA A 189 -8.21 27.95 -13.74
C ALA A 189 -7.60 28.76 -14.91
N ALA A 190 -7.10 28.11 -15.97
CA ALA A 190 -6.42 28.78 -17.08
C ALA A 190 -7.07 28.55 -18.46
N ALA A 191 -8.34 28.14 -18.51
CA ALA A 191 -9.12 28.02 -19.75
C ALA A 191 -10.42 28.82 -19.63
N GLY A 192 -10.30 30.13 -19.44
CA GLY A 192 -11.46 31.00 -19.20
C GLY A 192 -11.23 32.46 -19.53
N GLU A 193 -10.41 32.80 -20.52
CA GLU A 193 -10.41 34.16 -21.06
C GLU A 193 -9.82 34.23 -22.48
N GLY A 194 -10.69 34.58 -23.44
CA GLY A 194 -10.29 35.19 -24.71
C GLY A 194 -10.43 34.35 -25.97
N ARG A 195 -11.65 34.31 -26.54
CA ARG A 195 -11.85 34.58 -27.98
C ARG A 195 -13.33 34.79 -28.30
N GLY A 196 -13.67 36.05 -28.60
CA GLY A 196 -14.89 36.43 -29.29
C GLY A 196 -14.71 36.47 -30.81
N GLY A 197 -15.84 36.44 -31.52
CA GLY A 197 -16.03 36.63 -32.96
C GLY A 197 -15.90 35.32 -33.75
N GLU A 198 -16.77 34.94 -34.68
CA GLU A 198 -17.92 35.58 -35.34
C GLU A 198 -18.62 34.46 -36.15
N GLY A 199 -19.95 34.47 -36.25
CA GLY A 199 -20.69 33.59 -37.19
C GLY A 199 -20.44 34.00 -38.66
N PRO A 200 -20.94 33.25 -39.67
CA PRO A 200 -22.38 33.09 -39.84
C PRO A 200 -22.89 31.72 -40.39
N ASP A 201 -24.17 31.48 -40.10
CA ASP A 201 -25.26 30.87 -40.88
C ASP A 201 -24.97 29.98 -42.12
N GLY A 202 -25.68 28.83 -42.18
CA GLY A 202 -26.26 28.36 -43.44
C GLY A 202 -26.38 26.83 -43.63
N ASP A 203 -27.63 26.36 -43.61
CA ASP A 203 -28.21 25.18 -44.27
C ASP A 203 -27.83 23.73 -43.86
N GLY A 204 -28.85 23.01 -43.35
CA GLY A 204 -28.96 21.54 -43.46
C GLY A 204 -29.70 21.14 -44.76
N PRO A 205 -30.39 19.99 -44.84
CA PRO A 205 -30.33 18.75 -44.06
C PRO A 205 -30.03 17.53 -44.98
N ASP A 206 -30.02 16.31 -44.42
CA ASP A 206 -30.78 15.13 -44.91
C ASP A 206 -30.06 13.76 -44.76
N ALA A 207 -30.90 12.79 -44.42
CA ALA A 207 -30.84 11.36 -44.71
C ALA A 207 -29.97 10.38 -43.88
N ALA A 208 -30.74 9.57 -43.13
CA ALA A 208 -30.76 8.09 -43.20
C ALA A 208 -29.82 7.26 -42.29
N ARG A 209 -30.46 6.63 -41.29
CA ARG A 209 -30.14 5.28 -40.76
C ARG A 209 -30.45 4.21 -41.82
N PRO A 210 -29.83 3.01 -41.77
CA PRO A 210 -30.39 1.86 -41.03
C PRO A 210 -29.31 1.12 -40.19
N ASP A 211 -29.63 0.65 -38.98
CA ASP A 211 -30.06 -0.73 -38.61
C ASP A 211 -29.05 -1.86 -38.90
N GLY A 212 -28.75 -2.66 -37.87
CA GLY A 212 -28.51 -4.11 -38.04
C GLY A 212 -27.27 -4.71 -37.38
N ASP A 213 -27.53 -5.72 -36.54
CA ASP A 213 -26.69 -6.91 -36.24
C ASP A 213 -25.42 -6.74 -35.38
N GLY A 214 -25.21 -7.46 -34.27
CA GLY A 214 -25.87 -8.63 -33.70
C GLY A 214 -25.04 -9.12 -32.48
N PRO A 215 -25.55 -10.07 -31.68
CA PRO A 215 -24.98 -10.44 -30.38
C PRO A 215 -23.88 -11.52 -30.47
N CYS A 216 -22.77 -11.32 -29.74
CA CYS A 216 -21.77 -12.34 -29.51
C CYS A 216 -22.10 -13.21 -28.28
N GLY A 217 -22.59 -14.42 -28.52
CA GLY A 217 -22.17 -15.65 -27.82
C GLY A 217 -21.53 -16.60 -28.85
N PRO A 218 -20.98 -17.79 -28.52
CA PRO A 218 -21.24 -18.63 -27.34
C PRO A 218 -19.99 -19.36 -26.74
N GLY A 219 -20.24 -20.17 -25.70
CA GLY A 219 -19.45 -21.37 -25.33
C GLY A 219 -18.45 -21.16 -24.18
N GLY A 220 -18.36 -21.98 -23.14
CA GLY A 220 -19.02 -23.24 -22.78
C GLY A 220 -18.54 -23.65 -21.39
N ARG A 221 -19.37 -24.40 -20.65
CA ARG A 221 -19.05 -25.09 -19.40
C ARG A 221 -18.09 -26.27 -19.66
N PRO A 222 -17.34 -26.78 -18.66
CA PRO A 222 -17.87 -27.76 -17.68
C PRO A 222 -17.45 -27.36 -16.24
N GLY A 223 -18.06 -27.75 -15.13
CA GLY A 223 -18.74 -29.00 -14.77
C GLY A 223 -18.19 -29.40 -13.39
N GLU A 224 -19.10 -29.58 -12.41
CA GLU A 224 -19.03 -30.52 -11.26
C GLU A 224 -17.82 -30.50 -10.30
N ALA A 225 -17.86 -30.83 -9.02
CA ALA A 225 -18.89 -31.19 -8.03
C ALA A 225 -18.20 -31.07 -6.64
N GLY A 226 -18.96 -30.89 -5.57
CA GLY A 226 -18.40 -30.93 -4.22
C GLY A 226 -19.35 -30.44 -3.13
N ALA A 227 -20.46 -31.15 -2.91
CA ALA A 227 -21.27 -31.00 -1.71
C ALA A 227 -20.60 -31.74 -0.53
N PRO A 228 -20.53 -31.16 0.69
CA PRO A 228 -20.20 -31.92 1.88
C PRO A 228 -21.45 -32.61 2.44
N SER A 229 -21.34 -33.95 2.51
CA SER A 229 -22.29 -34.85 3.15
C SER A 229 -22.39 -34.56 4.65
N GLY A 230 -23.62 -34.42 5.14
CA GLY A 230 -23.92 -34.36 6.58
C GLY A 230 -24.12 -35.75 7.20
N GLY A 231 -24.07 -35.79 8.53
CA GLY A 231 -24.93 -36.67 9.32
C GLY A 231 -24.32 -37.94 9.91
N GLY A 232 -23.79 -37.81 11.14
CA GLY A 232 -24.23 -38.57 12.32
C GLY A 232 -23.86 -40.06 12.48
N GLN A 233 -23.26 -40.39 13.63
CA GLN A 233 -23.77 -41.47 14.49
C GLN A 233 -23.21 -41.43 15.91
N ARG A 234 -24.12 -41.68 16.87
CA ARG A 234 -23.92 -41.92 18.30
C ARG A 234 -23.35 -43.33 18.52
N GLY A 235 -22.65 -43.52 19.63
CA GLY A 235 -22.69 -44.76 20.40
C GLY A 235 -21.34 -45.39 20.73
N ARG A 236 -20.83 -45.12 21.94
CA ARG A 236 -20.69 -46.09 23.05
C ARG A 236 -20.12 -45.39 24.28
#